data_AF-A0A9E4KFR7-F1
#
_entry.id   AF-A0A9E4KFR7-F1
#
_cell.length_a   1.000
_cell.length_b   1.000
_cell.length_c   1.000
_cell.angle_alpha   90.00
_cell.angle_beta   90.00
_cell.angle_gamma   90.00
#
_symmetry.space_group_name_H-M   'P 1'
#
loop_
_entity.id
_entity.type
_entity.pdbx_description
1 polymer ?
#
loop_
_entity_poly.entity_id
_entity_poly.type
_entity_poly.pdbx_seq_one_letter_code
_entity_poly.pdbx_strand_id
1 'polypeptide(L)'
;GVSAHERAIVWHIRLPRTLTGAFVGASLALSGVMLQGLFRNPMASPAVVGVSTGGALGATSAIALGLGAASIWAVPLSAFAGALVTVLLVSLVASHKGHTPLGALILCGMAMNAIAGALTTLVLSYSVSDFEIARQILFWLM
;
A
#
# COMPACT_ATOMS: atom_id res chain seq x y z
N GLY A 1 1.27 18.17 -39.35
CA GLY A 1 1.47 16.77 -38.94
C GLY A 1 2.02 16.77 -37.53
N VAL A 2 1.55 15.86 -36.67
CA VAL A 2 1.91 15.82 -35.23
C VAL A 2 3.43 15.69 -35.06
N SER A 3 4.02 16.55 -34.23
CA SER A 3 5.46 16.58 -33.98
C SER A 3 5.95 15.29 -33.31
N ALA A 4 7.24 14.95 -33.47
CA ALA A 4 7.82 13.77 -32.83
C ALA A 4 7.74 13.84 -31.29
N HIS A 5 7.84 15.05 -30.72
CA HIS A 5 7.70 15.28 -29.28
C HIS A 5 6.29 15.03 -28.76
N GLU A 6 5.26 15.49 -29.46
CA GLU A 6 3.86 15.22 -29.08
C GLU A 6 3.54 13.72 -29.10
N ARG A 7 4.05 12.97 -30.09
CA ARG A 7 3.91 11.51 -30.14
C ARG A 7 4.61 10.83 -28.96
N ALA A 8 5.82 11.26 -28.60
CA ALA A 8 6.54 10.71 -27.46
C ALA A 8 5.81 10.96 -26.13
N ILE A 9 5.23 12.14 -25.93
CA ILE A 9 4.46 12.47 -24.71
C ILE A 9 3.25 11.54 -24.57
N VAL A 10 2.52 11.30 -25.66
CA VAL A 10 1.34 10.42 -25.63
C VAL A 10 1.75 8.98 -25.34
N TRP A 11 2.72 8.43 -26.07
CA TRP A 11 3.07 7.01 -25.99
C TRP A 11 3.96 6.64 -24.79
N HIS A 12 4.86 7.50 -24.35
CA HIS A 12 5.82 7.18 -23.28
C HIS A 12 5.45 7.75 -21.91
N ILE A 13 4.58 8.77 -21.84
CA ILE A 13 4.23 9.41 -20.57
C ILE A 13 2.77 9.18 -20.23
N ARG A 14 1.84 9.57 -21.11
CA ARG A 14 0.40 9.55 -20.80
C ARG A 14 -0.17 8.14 -20.83
N LEU A 15 0.05 7.41 -21.92
CA LEU A 15 -0.54 6.09 -22.13
C LEU A 15 -0.16 5.08 -21.04
N PRO A 16 1.12 4.94 -20.64
CA PRO A 16 1.50 4.04 -19.55
C PRO A 16 0.83 4.42 -18.22
N ARG A 17 0.76 5.72 -17.91
CA ARG A 17 0.14 6.23 -16.67
C ARG A 17 -1.38 6.04 -16.65
N THR A 18 -2.05 6.21 -17.78
CA THR A 18 -3.49 5.97 -17.89
C THR A 18 -3.79 4.47 -17.72
N LEU A 19 -2.97 3.59 -18.29
CA LEU A 19 -3.13 2.15 -18.13
C LEU A 19 -2.91 1.71 -16.68
N THR A 20 -1.83 2.15 -16.02
CA THR A 20 -1.61 1.82 -14.61
C THR A 20 -2.75 2.33 -13.73
N GLY A 21 -3.23 3.56 -13.96
CA GLY A 21 -4.40 4.11 -13.26
C GLY A 21 -5.66 3.27 -13.46
N ALA A 22 -5.94 2.83 -14.70
CA ALA A 22 -7.07 1.97 -15.01
C ALA A 22 -6.99 0.60 -14.30
N PHE A 23 -5.81 -0.04 -14.30
CA PHE A 23 -5.62 -1.33 -13.63
C PHE A 23 -5.72 -1.22 -12.10
N VAL A 24 -5.14 -0.17 -11.51
CA VAL A 24 -5.25 0.07 -10.05
C VAL A 24 -6.71 0.31 -9.67
N GLY A 25 -7.42 1.16 -10.41
CA GLY A 25 -8.84 1.44 -10.18
C GLY A 25 -9.71 0.19 -10.30
N ALA A 26 -9.52 -0.62 -11.33
CA ALA A 26 -10.23 -1.88 -11.50
C ALA A 26 -9.94 -2.87 -10.37
N SER A 27 -8.68 -2.99 -9.94
CA SER A 27 -8.28 -3.88 -8.85
C SER A 27 -8.90 -3.45 -7.51
N LEU A 28 -8.92 -2.15 -7.23
CA LEU A 28 -9.56 -1.60 -6.03
C LEU A 28 -11.08 -1.82 -6.05
N ALA A 29 -11.74 -1.63 -7.19
CA ALA A 29 -13.17 -1.87 -7.35
C ALA A 29 -13.51 -3.36 -7.13
N LEU A 30 -12.76 -4.27 -7.74
CA LEU A 30 -12.94 -5.71 -7.56
C LEU A 30 -12.72 -6.12 -6.09
N SER A 31 -11.64 -5.65 -5.48
CA SER A 31 -11.35 -5.94 -4.07
C SER A 31 -12.45 -5.41 -3.15
N GLY A 32 -12.98 -4.21 -3.43
CA GLY A 32 -14.10 -3.62 -2.68
C GLY A 32 -15.36 -4.47 -2.78
N VAL A 33 -15.79 -4.81 -4.00
CA VAL A 33 -17.00 -5.62 -4.23
C VAL A 33 -16.87 -7.02 -3.61
N MET A 34 -15.71 -7.66 -3.73
CA MET A 34 -15.45 -8.98 -3.13
C MET A 34 -15.54 -8.92 -1.61
N LEU A 35 -14.93 -7.93 -0.97
CA LEU A 35 -14.97 -7.81 0.49
C LEU A 35 -16.36 -7.41 0.96
N GLN A 36 -17.03 -6.45 0.32
CA GLN A 36 -18.40 -6.09 0.68
C GLN A 36 -19.34 -7.30 0.57
N GLY A 37 -19.17 -8.17 -0.44
CA GLY A 37 -19.90 -9.43 -0.57
C GLY A 37 -19.57 -10.45 0.52
N LEU A 38 -18.28 -10.61 0.86
CA LEU A 38 -17.81 -11.51 1.91
C LEU A 38 -18.29 -11.09 3.30
N PHE A 39 -18.15 -9.80 3.63
CA PHE A 39 -18.58 -9.23 4.90
C PHE A 39 -20.09 -9.01 4.97
N ARG A 40 -20.79 -9.07 3.83
CA ARG A 40 -22.20 -8.66 3.68
C ARG A 40 -22.45 -7.27 4.30
N ASN A 41 -21.46 -6.38 4.14
CA ASN A 41 -21.44 -5.06 4.75
C ASN A 41 -20.97 -4.04 3.70
N PRO A 42 -21.85 -3.11 3.26
CA PRO A 42 -21.49 -2.11 2.26
C PRO A 42 -20.43 -1.12 2.73
N MET A 43 -20.17 -1.03 4.04
CA MET A 43 -19.11 -0.20 4.63
C MET A 43 -17.75 -0.93 4.71
N ALA A 44 -17.68 -2.20 4.32
CA ALA A 44 -16.41 -2.92 4.31
C ALA A 44 -15.49 -2.40 3.20
N SER A 45 -14.22 -2.23 3.54
CA SER A 45 -13.16 -1.77 2.63
C SER A 45 -11.92 -2.65 2.77
N PRO A 46 -11.15 -2.88 1.69
CA PRO A 46 -9.87 -3.59 1.76
C PRO A 46 -8.86 -3.01 2.75
N ALA A 47 -8.95 -1.71 3.04
CA ALA A 47 -8.07 -1.07 4.02
C ALA A 47 -8.27 -1.61 5.46
N VAL A 48 -9.42 -2.23 5.76
CA VAL A 48 -9.74 -2.74 7.10
C VAL A 48 -8.79 -3.87 7.54
N VAL A 49 -8.22 -4.62 6.57
CA VAL A 49 -7.30 -5.75 6.85
C VAL A 49 -5.86 -5.28 7.12
N GLY A 50 -5.55 -3.99 6.93
CA GLY A 50 -4.22 -3.43 7.18
C GLY A 50 -3.22 -3.54 6.03
N VAL A 51 -3.67 -3.96 4.85
CA VAL A 51 -2.83 -4.09 3.64
C VAL A 51 -2.18 -2.76 3.27
N SER A 52 -2.96 -1.67 3.32
CA SER A 52 -2.50 -0.33 2.97
C SER A 52 -1.46 0.21 3.95
N THR A 53 -1.67 0.04 5.25
CA THR A 53 -0.74 0.51 6.29
C THR A 53 0.53 -0.34 6.34
N GLY A 54 0.43 -1.65 6.08
CA GLY A 54 1.58 -2.53 5.89
C GLY A 54 2.45 -2.13 4.70
N GLY A 55 1.82 -1.82 3.57
CA GLY A 55 2.52 -1.32 2.39
C GLY A 55 3.16 0.04 2.60
N ALA A 56 2.44 0.96 3.27
CA ALA A 56 2.97 2.25 3.67
C ALA A 56 4.20 2.13 4.57
N LEU A 57 4.17 1.23 5.56
CA LEU A 57 5.33 0.94 6.41
C LEU A 57 6.50 0.41 5.59
N GLY A 58 6.28 -0.57 4.72
CA GLY A 58 7.32 -1.14 3.86
C GLY A 58 7.96 -0.12 2.91
N ALA A 59 7.16 0.76 2.31
CA ALA A 59 7.64 1.86 1.48
C ALA A 59 8.47 2.85 2.30
N THR A 60 7.93 3.28 3.45
CA THR A 60 8.55 4.27 4.34
C THR A 60 9.88 3.76 4.90
N SER A 61 9.97 2.50 5.31
CA SER A 61 11.21 1.88 5.76
C SER A 61 12.26 1.81 4.65
N ALA A 62 11.89 1.46 3.41
CA ALA A 62 12.86 1.42 2.31
C ALA A 62 13.36 2.82 1.92
N ILE A 63 12.51 3.83 1.97
CA ILE A 63 12.89 5.22 1.73
C ILE A 63 13.84 5.71 2.84
N ALA A 64 13.51 5.45 4.10
CA ALA A 64 14.34 5.84 5.24
C ALA A 64 15.73 5.16 5.23
N LEU A 65 15.81 3.92 4.74
CA LEU A 65 17.10 3.21 4.56
C LEU A 65 17.88 3.66 3.31
N GLY A 66 17.37 4.62 2.54
CA GLY A 66 18.02 5.11 1.32
C GLY A 66 17.96 4.14 0.13
N LEU A 67 17.21 3.03 0.24
CA LEU A 67 17.12 2.01 -0.82
C LEU A 67 16.45 2.54 -2.09
N GLY A 68 15.62 3.58 -1.96
CA GLY A 68 15.00 4.26 -3.10
C GLY A 68 16.01 4.92 -4.05
N ALA A 69 17.18 5.33 -3.56
CA ALA A 69 18.25 5.86 -4.40
C ALA A 69 19.03 4.75 -5.13
N ALA A 70 19.06 3.54 -4.56
CA ALA A 70 19.79 2.40 -5.13
C ALA A 70 19.05 1.74 -6.29
N SER A 71 17.71 1.67 -6.23
CA SER A 71 16.91 1.05 -7.29
C SER A 71 15.48 1.59 -7.33
N ILE A 72 14.98 1.82 -8.54
CA ILE A 72 13.58 2.18 -8.80
C ILE A 72 12.58 1.11 -8.32
N TRP A 73 13.02 -0.14 -8.20
CA TRP A 73 12.19 -1.27 -7.76
C TRP A 73 12.20 -1.48 -6.24
N ALA A 74 13.13 -0.85 -5.50
CA ALA A 74 13.27 -1.09 -4.08
C ALA A 74 12.00 -0.70 -3.30
N VAL A 75 11.46 0.48 -3.54
CA VAL A 75 10.28 0.99 -2.83
C VAL A 75 9.00 0.23 -3.20
N PRO A 76 8.68 -0.04 -4.49
CA PRO A 76 7.50 -0.84 -4.82
C PRO A 76 7.56 -2.27 -4.26
N LEU A 77 8.74 -2.92 -4.31
CA LEU A 77 8.88 -4.28 -3.79
C LEU A 77 8.80 -4.33 -2.27
N SER A 78 9.36 -3.34 -1.56
CA SER A 78 9.24 -3.26 -0.10
C SER A 78 7.81 -2.96 0.33
N ALA A 79 7.09 -2.10 -0.40
CA ALA A 79 5.68 -1.83 -0.17
C ALA A 79 4.83 -3.09 -0.38
N PHE A 80 5.07 -3.82 -1.47
CA PHE A 80 4.38 -5.09 -1.72
C PHE A 80 4.68 -6.14 -0.64
N ALA A 81 5.96 -6.29 -0.26
CA ALA A 81 6.36 -7.20 0.80
C ALA A 81 5.73 -6.83 2.15
N GLY A 82 5.71 -5.54 2.51
CA GLY A 82 5.07 -5.04 3.73
C GLY A 82 3.57 -5.35 3.75
N ALA A 83 2.87 -5.06 2.64
CA ALA A 83 1.45 -5.39 2.49
C ALA A 83 1.18 -6.90 2.61
N LEU A 84 2.00 -7.74 1.96
CA LEU A 84 1.88 -9.19 2.01
C LEU A 84 2.10 -9.74 3.42
N VAL A 85 3.17 -9.28 4.10
CA VAL A 85 3.46 -9.66 5.49
C VAL A 85 2.30 -9.28 6.40
N THR A 86 1.73 -8.09 6.26
CA THR A 86 0.58 -7.68 7.08
C THR A 86 -0.64 -8.57 6.84
N VAL A 87 -0.99 -8.88 5.59
CA VAL A 87 -2.09 -9.81 5.30
C VAL A 87 -1.85 -11.17 5.93
N LEU A 88 -0.66 -11.73 5.75
CA LEU A 88 -0.29 -13.04 6.30
C LEU A 88 -0.38 -13.05 7.82
N LEU A 89 0.15 -12.01 8.49
CA LEU A 89 0.08 -11.89 9.95
C LEU A 89 -1.37 -11.79 10.43
N VAL A 90 -2.20 -10.94 9.81
CA VAL A 90 -3.61 -10.82 10.17
C VAL A 90 -4.34 -12.14 9.97
N SER A 91 -4.13 -12.81 8.84
CA SER A 91 -4.76 -14.11 8.56
C SER A 91 -4.32 -15.18 9.55
N LEU A 92 -3.03 -15.26 9.88
CA LEU A 92 -2.49 -16.24 10.84
C LEU A 92 -3.03 -16.01 12.25
N VAL A 93 -3.08 -14.75 12.70
CA VAL A 93 -3.53 -14.42 14.07
C VAL A 93 -5.05 -14.50 14.19
N ALA A 94 -5.80 -14.11 13.15
CA ALA A 94 -7.26 -14.18 13.16
C ALA A 94 -7.80 -15.61 12.98
N SER A 95 -7.02 -16.52 12.40
CA SER A 95 -7.43 -17.90 12.17
C SER A 95 -7.25 -18.76 13.42
N HIS A 96 -8.31 -19.40 13.88
CA HIS A 96 -8.24 -20.36 14.99
C HIS A 96 -8.93 -21.67 14.61
N LYS A 97 -8.21 -22.79 14.69
CA LYS A 97 -8.69 -24.15 14.34
C LYS A 97 -9.36 -24.22 12.95
N GLY A 98 -8.74 -23.59 11.94
CA GLY A 98 -9.21 -23.59 10.55
C GLY A 98 -10.42 -22.69 10.28
N HIS A 99 -10.96 -22.00 11.30
CA HIS A 99 -12.03 -21.02 11.13
C HIS A 99 -11.48 -19.61 11.33
N THR A 100 -11.84 -18.70 10.43
CA THR A 100 -11.46 -17.29 10.52
C THR A 100 -12.70 -16.47 10.86
N PRO A 101 -13.05 -16.30 12.15
CA PRO A 101 -14.20 -15.51 12.53
C PRO A 101 -14.01 -14.07 12.09
N LEU A 102 -15.03 -13.53 11.41
CA LEU A 102 -15.01 -12.21 10.79
C LEU A 102 -14.65 -11.09 11.79
N GLY A 103 -15.17 -11.19 13.01
CA GLY A 103 -14.87 -10.24 14.09
C GLY A 103 -13.40 -10.24 14.51
N ALA A 104 -12.75 -11.42 14.56
CA ALA A 104 -11.33 -11.50 14.88
C ALA A 104 -10.46 -10.89 13.76
N LEU A 105 -10.85 -11.09 12.50
CA LEU A 105 -10.14 -10.52 11.36
C LEU A 105 -10.19 -8.99 11.36
N ILE A 106 -11.34 -8.41 11.69
CA ILE A 106 -11.50 -6.95 11.83
C ILE A 106 -10.68 -6.43 13.02
N LEU A 107 -10.74 -7.09 14.18
CA LEU A 107 -10.00 -6.68 15.38
C LEU A 107 -8.47 -6.76 15.17
N CYS A 108 -7.99 -7.84 14.55
CA CYS A 108 -6.58 -8.01 14.19
C CYS A 108 -6.15 -6.96 13.15
N GLY A 109 -6.99 -6.69 12.14
CA GLY A 109 -6.74 -5.64 11.15
C GLY A 109 -6.60 -4.25 11.79
N MET A 110 -7.49 -3.91 12.74
CA MET A 110 -7.38 -2.65 13.50
C MET A 110 -6.10 -2.58 14.34
N ALA A 111 -5.75 -3.67 15.04
CA ALA A 111 -4.50 -3.74 15.80
C ALA A 111 -3.27 -3.57 14.90
N MET A 112 -3.25 -4.25 13.74
CA MET A 112 -2.15 -4.13 12.77
C MET A 112 -2.08 -2.74 12.14
N ASN A 113 -3.21 -2.10 11.86
CA ASN A 113 -3.25 -0.71 11.41
C ASN A 113 -2.61 0.23 12.43
N ALA A 114 -2.92 0.06 13.72
CA ALA A 114 -2.33 0.88 14.78
C ALA A 114 -0.81 0.67 14.89
N ILE A 115 -0.35 -0.59 14.86
CA ILE A 115 1.08 -0.92 14.93
C ILE A 115 1.82 -0.37 13.71
N ALA A 116 1.32 -0.66 12.50
CA ALA A 116 1.96 -0.21 11.26
C ALA A 116 1.96 1.32 11.15
N GLY A 117 0.88 1.98 11.56
CA GLY A 117 0.79 3.44 11.66
C GLY A 117 1.84 4.00 12.63
N ALA A 118 1.92 3.47 13.84
CA ALA A 118 2.90 3.90 14.84
C ALA A 118 4.35 3.73 14.35
N LEU A 119 4.66 2.60 13.71
CA LEU A 119 5.98 2.36 13.12
C LEU A 119 6.28 3.30 11.95
N THR A 120 5.28 3.57 11.09
CA THR A 120 5.43 4.54 10.00
C THR A 120 5.74 5.93 10.54
N THR A 121 5.01 6.36 11.58
CA THR A 121 5.26 7.63 12.27
C THR A 121 6.62 7.66 12.96
N LEU A 122 7.05 6.56 13.58
CA LEU A 122 8.38 6.45 14.20
C LEU A 122 9.48 6.65 13.15
N VAL A 123 9.39 5.94 12.02
CA VAL A 123 10.37 6.05 10.92
C VAL A 123 10.38 7.47 10.34
N LEU A 124 9.20 8.05 10.12
CA LEU A 124 9.10 9.44 9.67
C LEU A 124 9.76 10.39 10.67
N SER A 125 9.52 10.21 11.97
CA SER A 125 10.09 11.06 13.03
C SER A 125 11.62 10.99 13.08
N TYR A 126 12.22 9.82 12.83
CA TYR A 126 13.66 9.70 12.71
C TYR A 126 14.21 10.33 11.42
N SER A 127 13.40 10.37 10.36
CA SER A 127 13.81 10.88 9.04
C SER A 127 13.63 12.39 8.87
N VAL A 128 13.10 13.11 9.87
CA VAL A 128 12.85 14.57 9.79
C VAL A 128 14.14 15.37 9.64
N SER A 129 15.29 14.83 10.08
CA SER A 129 16.60 15.47 9.87
C SER A 129 16.93 15.62 8.39
N ASP A 130 16.43 14.72 7.54
CA ASP A 130 16.68 14.70 6.10
C ASP A 130 15.42 15.11 5.35
N PHE A 131 15.33 16.41 5.02
CA PHE A 131 14.15 17.00 4.38
C PHE A 131 13.72 16.27 3.08
N GLU A 132 14.67 15.79 2.30
CA GLU A 132 14.40 15.06 1.06
C GLU A 132 13.72 13.71 1.31
N ILE A 133 14.22 12.95 2.28
CA ILE A 133 13.67 11.64 2.67
C ILE A 133 12.28 11.83 3.27
N ALA A 134 12.12 12.78 4.19
CA ALA A 134 10.83 13.09 4.80
C ALA A 134 9.79 13.49 3.74
N ARG A 135 10.17 14.35 2.78
CA ARG A 135 9.29 14.75 1.66
C ARG A 135 8.91 13.56 0.79
N GLN A 136 9.85 12.67 0.47
CA GLN A 136 9.57 11.48 -0.33
C GLN A 136 8.61 10.52 0.37
N ILE A 137 8.76 10.32 1.68
CA ILE A 137 7.83 9.54 2.50
C ILE A 137 6.44 10.16 2.44
N LEU A 138 6.33 11.47 2.67
CA LEU A 138 5.03 12.18 2.63
C LEU A 138 4.34 12.06 1.26
N PHE A 139 5.08 12.14 0.15
CA PHE A 139 4.51 11.93 -1.18
C PHE A 139 3.97 10.51 -1.42
N TRP A 140 4.52 9.51 -0.72
CA TRP A 140 4.09 8.11 -0.84
C TRP A 140 2.86 7.79 0.02
N LEU A 141 2.65 8.55 1.10
CA LEU A 141 1.54 8.35 2.04
C LEU A 141 0.21 9.00 1.61
N MET A 142 0.22 9.76 0.50
CA MET A 142 -0.92 10.49 -0.06
C MET A 142 -1.55 9.72 -1.21
#